data_AF-A0A5P1EBD1-F1
#
_entry.id   AF-A0A5P1EBD1-F1
#
_cell.length_a   1.000
_cell.length_b   1.000
_cell.length_c   1.000
_cell.angle_alpha   90.00
_cell.angle_beta   90.00
_cell.angle_gamma   90.00
#
_symmetry.space_group_name_H-M   'P 1'
#
loop_
_entity.id
_entity.type
_entity.pdbx_description
1 polymer ?
#
loop_
_entity_poly.entity_id
_entity_poly.type
_entity_poly.pdbx_seq_one_letter_code
_entity_poly.pdbx_strand_id
1 'polypeptide(L)'
;MIDVWQTEEWKTKSDKAKVSRSKLPYNHISGSRSFAAAMSLIKSKNDGQAPSFPEFYKETHYQKTRKVWVNEKAQDTYVRAISQQDYRTISARSYIPMNEFEISIEVLGRTPGYLKGYGIHLRGNSSTSSIAKSAERDAEVVALKETVAMQAEQIASQAEQIASQAEQMNAQAEQMNAQAQKTADLEALVHQLFARSQPAGIFTKGV
;
A
#
# COMPACT_ATOMS: atom_id res chain seq x y z
N MET A 1 33.91 -34.33 2.98
CA MET A 1 33.17 -33.19 3.57
C MET A 1 34.10 -32.56 4.59
N ILE A 2 34.64 -31.36 4.33
CA ILE A 2 35.49 -30.66 5.29
C ILE A 2 34.55 -30.03 6.33
N ASP A 3 34.80 -30.29 7.60
CA ASP A 3 34.05 -29.69 8.69
C ASP A 3 34.44 -28.21 8.82
N VAL A 4 33.61 -27.34 8.23
CA VAL A 4 33.82 -25.88 8.18
C VAL A 4 33.99 -25.30 9.58
N TRP A 5 33.39 -25.94 10.61
CA TRP A 5 33.43 -25.49 12.00
C TRP A 5 34.78 -25.75 12.69
N GLN A 6 35.61 -26.64 12.13
CA GLN A 6 36.94 -26.97 12.66
C GLN A 6 38.07 -26.12 12.06
N THR A 7 37.78 -25.34 11.01
CA THR A 7 38.76 -24.46 10.37
C THR A 7 39.23 -23.36 11.32
N GLU A 8 40.50 -22.97 11.20
CA GLU A 8 41.10 -21.93 12.04
C GLU A 8 40.43 -20.56 11.82
N GLU A 9 40.04 -20.28 10.58
CA GLU A 9 39.26 -19.10 10.23
C GLU A 9 37.93 -19.04 10.99
N TRP A 10 37.21 -20.17 11.06
CA TRP A 10 35.95 -20.24 11.79
C TRP A 10 36.14 -20.07 13.30
N LYS A 11 37.14 -20.75 13.89
CA LYS A 11 37.47 -20.60 15.32
C LYS A 11 37.81 -19.15 15.67
N THR A 12 38.67 -18.52 14.89
CA THR A 12 39.03 -17.11 15.04
C THR A 12 37.81 -16.19 14.96
N LYS A 13 36.91 -16.42 14.00
CA LYS A 13 35.67 -15.66 13.85
C LYS A 13 34.73 -15.86 15.04
N SER A 14 34.59 -17.10 15.50
CA SER A 14 33.76 -17.48 16.65
C SER A 14 34.25 -16.80 17.94
N ASP A 15 35.56 -16.81 18.20
CA ASP A 15 36.11 -16.22 19.42
C ASP A 15 36.01 -14.70 19.42
N LYS A 16 36.24 -14.04 18.27
CA LYS A 16 35.94 -12.61 18.10
C LYS A 16 34.47 -12.30 18.39
N ALA A 17 33.55 -13.13 17.92
CA ALA A 17 32.12 -12.96 18.16
C ALA A 17 31.75 -13.15 19.64
N LYS A 18 32.37 -14.11 20.35
CA LYS A 18 32.18 -14.30 21.80
C LYS A 18 32.63 -13.08 22.59
N VAL A 19 33.83 -12.57 22.31
CA VAL A 19 34.38 -11.36 22.97
C VAL A 19 33.53 -10.13 22.66
N SER A 20 32.99 -10.02 21.44
CA SER A 20 32.07 -8.93 21.11
C SER A 20 30.75 -9.04 21.88
N ARG A 21 30.20 -10.25 22.03
CA ARG A 21 28.96 -10.49 22.78
C ARG A 21 29.11 -10.24 24.27
N SER A 22 30.26 -10.56 24.86
CA SER A 22 30.52 -10.32 26.29
C SER A 22 30.58 -8.83 26.66
N LYS A 23 30.73 -7.93 25.68
CA LYS A 23 30.71 -6.47 25.87
C LYS A 23 29.30 -5.86 25.85
N LEU A 24 28.28 -6.64 25.50
CA LEU A 24 26.91 -6.13 25.48
C LEU A 24 26.37 -5.99 26.91
N PRO A 25 25.70 -4.86 27.23
CA PRO A 25 25.17 -4.64 28.58
C PRO A 25 24.07 -5.64 28.96
N TYR A 26 23.34 -6.15 27.97
CA TYR A 26 22.34 -7.20 28.10
C TYR A 26 22.05 -7.81 26.72
N ASN A 27 21.52 -9.02 26.71
CA ASN A 27 21.04 -9.69 25.49
C ASN A 27 19.53 -9.48 25.33
N HIS A 28 19.04 -9.56 24.09
CA HIS A 28 17.60 -9.69 23.83
C HIS A 28 17.16 -11.14 23.99
N ILE A 29 15.86 -11.39 24.11
CA ILE A 29 15.27 -12.73 24.31
C ILE A 29 14.66 -13.35 23.04
N SER A 30 14.90 -12.76 21.88
CA SER A 30 14.48 -13.24 20.54
C SER A 30 15.12 -14.58 20.12
N GLY A 31 16.05 -15.12 20.91
CA GLY A 31 16.78 -16.36 20.60
C GLY A 31 17.73 -16.19 19.41
N SER A 32 17.68 -17.13 18.46
CA SER A 32 18.49 -17.11 17.23
C SER A 32 17.94 -16.19 16.13
N ARG A 33 16.77 -15.57 16.35
CA ARG A 33 16.11 -14.71 15.35
C ARG A 33 16.72 -13.31 15.38
N SER A 34 17.00 -12.77 14.20
CA SER A 34 17.36 -11.36 14.04
C SER A 34 16.18 -10.44 14.35
N PHE A 35 16.44 -9.15 14.63
CA PHE A 35 15.38 -8.17 14.82
C PHE A 35 14.51 -8.00 13.56
N ALA A 36 15.11 -8.02 12.37
CA ALA A 36 14.35 -8.01 11.11
C ALA A 36 13.39 -9.21 10.99
N ALA A 37 13.83 -10.41 11.36
CA ALA A 37 12.98 -11.59 11.36
C ALA A 37 11.86 -11.52 12.41
N ALA A 38 12.17 -11.01 13.61
CA ALA A 38 11.17 -10.78 14.65
C ALA A 38 10.12 -9.74 14.21
N MET A 39 10.56 -8.65 13.59
CA MET A 39 9.70 -7.59 13.06
C MET A 39 8.76 -8.13 11.98
N SER A 40 9.29 -8.91 11.03
CA SER A 40 8.49 -9.53 9.98
C SER A 40 7.42 -10.47 10.54
N LEU A 41 7.73 -11.21 11.60
CA LEU A 41 6.75 -12.08 12.24
C LEU A 41 5.63 -11.28 12.89
N ILE A 42 5.96 -10.20 13.61
CA ILE A 42 4.94 -9.37 14.26
C ILE A 42 4.08 -8.69 13.19
N LYS A 43 4.71 -8.18 12.12
CA LYS A 43 4.00 -7.63 10.96
C LYS A 43 3.03 -8.62 10.34
N SER A 44 3.44 -9.89 10.18
CA SER A 44 2.56 -10.93 9.64
C SER A 44 1.37 -11.28 10.56
N LYS A 45 1.49 -11.02 11.86
CA LYS A 45 0.41 -11.23 12.84
C LYS A 45 -0.54 -10.04 12.95
N ASN A 46 -0.07 -8.85 12.61
CA ASN A 46 -0.81 -7.58 12.71
C ASN A 46 -1.32 -7.13 11.33
N ASP A 47 -1.82 -8.05 10.50
CA ASP A 47 -2.40 -7.75 9.17
C ASP A 47 -1.47 -6.94 8.24
N GLY A 48 -0.15 -7.14 8.36
CA GLY A 48 0.83 -6.41 7.56
C GLY A 48 1.24 -5.05 8.13
N GLN A 49 0.75 -4.64 9.31
CA GLN A 49 1.17 -3.40 9.96
C GLN A 49 2.43 -3.61 10.81
N ALA A 50 3.39 -2.71 10.68
CA ALA A 50 4.59 -2.74 11.51
C ALA A 50 4.25 -2.29 12.95
N PRO A 51 4.72 -3.00 13.99
CA PRO A 51 4.54 -2.55 15.36
C PRO A 51 5.30 -1.24 15.61
N SER A 52 4.82 -0.45 16.57
CA SER A 52 5.58 0.71 17.04
C SER A 52 6.91 0.27 17.67
N PHE A 53 7.89 1.18 17.72
CA PHE A 53 9.19 0.91 18.31
C PHE A 53 9.09 0.41 19.78
N PRO A 54 8.31 1.06 20.68
CA PRO A 54 8.23 0.60 22.06
C PRO A 54 7.58 -0.77 22.21
N GLU A 55 6.57 -1.07 21.40
CA GLU A 55 5.94 -2.41 21.37
C GLU A 55 6.92 -3.48 20.91
N PHE A 56 7.65 -3.22 19.82
CA PHE A 56 8.67 -4.13 19.33
C PHE A 56 9.79 -4.34 20.35
N TYR A 57 10.22 -3.26 21.01
CA TYR A 57 11.26 -3.29 22.02
C TYR A 57 10.82 -4.13 23.24
N LYS A 58 9.56 -3.97 23.69
CA LYS A 58 8.97 -4.80 24.74
C LYS A 58 8.93 -6.27 24.34
N GLU A 59 8.47 -6.59 23.13
CA GLU A 59 8.40 -7.97 22.64
C GLU A 59 9.76 -8.69 22.70
N THR A 60 10.84 -7.96 22.48
CA THR A 60 12.21 -8.50 22.38
C THR A 60 13.01 -8.45 23.69
N HIS A 61 12.55 -7.69 24.69
CA HIS A 61 13.28 -7.47 25.97
C HIS A 61 12.44 -7.72 27.23
N TYR A 62 11.17 -8.12 27.08
CA TYR A 62 10.28 -8.46 28.19
C TYR A 62 9.88 -9.93 28.17
N GLN A 63 10.24 -10.66 29.23
CA GLN A 63 9.92 -12.08 29.33
C GLN A 63 8.47 -12.26 29.76
N LYS A 64 7.59 -12.55 28.80
CA LYS A 64 6.14 -12.73 29.02
C LYS A 64 5.80 -13.76 30.10
N THR A 65 6.52 -14.89 30.14
CA THR A 65 6.28 -15.98 31.10
C THR A 65 6.56 -15.56 32.54
N ARG A 66 7.69 -14.88 32.78
CA ARG A 66 8.11 -14.44 34.11
C ARG A 66 7.59 -13.06 34.48
N LYS A 67 7.03 -12.33 33.52
CA LYS A 67 6.59 -10.94 33.62
C LYS A 67 7.69 -9.97 34.09
N VAL A 68 8.93 -10.23 33.66
CA VAL A 68 10.13 -9.50 34.09
C VAL A 68 10.91 -8.99 32.87
N TRP A 69 11.48 -7.80 32.98
CA TRP A 69 12.42 -7.25 32.00
C TRP A 69 13.76 -7.97 32.07
N VAL A 70 14.44 -8.11 30.94
CA VAL A 70 15.77 -8.76 30.93
C VAL A 70 16.78 -8.03 31.84
N ASN A 71 16.65 -6.71 31.97
CA ASN A 71 17.47 -5.88 32.83
C ASN A 71 16.71 -4.59 33.18
N GLU A 72 17.04 -3.96 34.31
CA GLU A 72 16.57 -2.62 34.71
C GLU A 72 16.83 -1.58 33.61
N LYS A 73 18.01 -1.58 33.01
CA LYS A 73 18.33 -0.67 31.89
C LYS A 73 17.41 -0.88 30.68
N ALA A 74 16.94 -2.10 30.45
CA ALA A 74 15.98 -2.37 29.37
C ALA A 74 14.60 -1.80 29.72
N GLN A 75 14.18 -1.91 30.98
CA GLN A 75 12.96 -1.27 31.48
C GLN A 75 13.01 0.25 31.33
N ASP A 76 14.09 0.90 31.77
CA ASP A 76 14.26 2.36 31.65
C ASP A 76 14.23 2.82 30.19
N THR A 77 14.82 2.03 29.31
CA THR A 77 14.84 2.28 27.87
C THR A 77 13.42 2.21 27.30
N TYR A 78 12.62 1.22 27.70
CA TYR A 78 11.22 1.14 27.31
C TYR A 78 10.40 2.33 27.85
N VAL A 79 10.56 2.69 29.14
CA VAL A 79 9.85 3.82 29.74
C VAL A 79 10.17 5.12 28.99
N ARG A 80 11.45 5.36 28.66
CA ARG A 80 11.85 6.51 27.83
C ARG A 80 11.21 6.49 26.45
N ALA A 81 11.13 5.32 25.81
CA ALA A 81 10.51 5.18 24.50
C ALA A 81 9.00 5.51 24.53
N ILE A 82 8.29 5.03 25.56
CA ILE A 82 6.88 5.37 25.78
C ILE A 82 6.71 6.86 26.07
N SER A 83 7.55 7.46 26.92
CA SER A 83 7.49 8.90 27.21
C SER A 83 7.71 9.76 25.95
N GLN A 84 8.62 9.34 25.06
CA GLN A 84 8.83 10.04 23.79
C GLN A 84 7.63 9.91 22.84
N GLN A 85 6.96 8.76 22.84
CA GLN A 85 5.72 8.55 22.09
C GLN A 85 4.57 9.39 22.68
N ASP A 86 4.37 9.36 24.00
CA ASP A 86 3.25 9.97 24.72
C ASP A 86 3.31 11.51 24.76
N TYR A 87 4.50 12.09 25.04
CA TYR A 87 4.69 13.54 25.03
C TYR A 87 4.19 14.13 23.69
N ARG A 88 4.32 13.38 22.59
CA ARG A 88 4.07 13.87 21.24
C ARG A 88 2.61 13.71 20.80
N THR A 89 1.89 12.71 21.31
CA THR A 89 0.42 12.61 21.15
C THR A 89 -0.30 13.84 21.70
N ILE A 90 0.21 14.42 22.81
CA ILE A 90 -0.34 15.63 23.44
C ILE A 90 0.07 16.91 22.68
N SER A 91 1.21 16.91 21.99
CA SER A 91 1.79 18.05 21.24
C SER A 91 1.28 18.16 19.79
N ALA A 92 0.26 17.39 19.39
CA ALA A 92 -0.31 17.34 18.04
C ALA A 92 -0.95 18.66 17.54
N ARG A 93 -0.83 19.76 18.29
CA ARG A 93 -1.30 21.09 17.86
C ARG A 93 -0.27 21.90 17.09
N SER A 94 1.04 21.54 17.04
CA SER A 94 2.02 22.33 16.28
C SER A 94 3.40 21.68 15.94
N TYR A 95 3.63 20.37 16.07
CA TYR A 95 4.93 19.80 15.67
C TYR A 95 4.77 18.41 15.05
N ILE A 96 5.44 18.19 13.91
CA ILE A 96 5.42 16.93 13.14
C ILE A 96 5.83 15.78 14.08
N PRO A 97 5.08 14.66 14.13
CA PRO A 97 5.43 13.53 14.99
C PRO A 97 6.79 12.95 14.57
N MET A 98 7.67 12.71 15.55
CA MET A 98 8.94 12.03 15.29
C MET A 98 8.68 10.62 14.77
N ASN A 99 9.42 10.22 13.74
CA ASN A 99 9.32 8.89 13.15
C ASN A 99 9.78 7.82 14.15
N GLU A 100 9.25 6.61 14.07
CA GLU A 100 9.66 5.43 14.86
C GLU A 100 11.19 5.24 14.91
N PHE A 101 11.87 5.53 13.80
CA PHE A 101 13.32 5.48 13.74
C PHE A 101 14.00 6.56 14.59
N GLU A 102 13.43 7.75 14.68
CA GLU A 102 13.95 8.85 15.49
C GLU A 102 13.79 8.54 16.99
N ILE A 103 12.65 7.96 17.39
CA ILE A 103 12.45 7.47 18.77
C ILE A 103 13.52 6.44 19.12
N SER A 104 13.77 5.47 18.23
CA SER A 104 14.82 4.47 18.44
C SER A 104 16.21 5.08 18.58
N ILE A 105 16.54 6.11 17.80
CA ILE A 105 17.85 6.76 17.84
C ILE A 105 18.03 7.54 19.13
N GLU A 106 16.99 8.22 19.58
CA GLU A 106 17.01 8.98 20.83
C GLU A 106 17.20 8.04 22.03
N VAL A 107 16.48 6.91 22.03
CA VAL A 107 16.44 5.98 23.15
C VAL A 107 17.66 5.05 23.21
N LEU A 108 18.12 4.53 22.06
CA LEU A 108 19.22 3.57 21.95
C LEU A 108 20.56 4.20 21.53
N GLY A 109 20.53 5.46 21.13
CA GLY A 109 21.68 6.21 20.61
C GLY A 109 21.93 5.98 19.12
N ARG A 110 22.61 6.94 18.50
CA ARG A 110 23.03 6.89 17.10
C ARG A 110 24.28 6.02 16.91
N THR A 111 24.32 5.25 15.83
CA THR A 111 25.53 4.54 15.38
C THR A 111 25.70 4.73 13.87
N PRO A 112 26.85 5.21 13.39
CA PRO A 112 27.08 5.38 11.96
C PRO A 112 26.90 4.05 11.22
N GLY A 113 26.12 4.05 10.14
CA GLY A 113 25.89 2.84 9.33
C GLY A 113 24.96 1.78 9.94
N TYR A 114 24.39 2.00 11.13
CA TYR A 114 23.55 0.99 11.78
C TYR A 114 22.41 1.62 12.60
N LEU A 115 21.19 1.18 12.31
CA LEU A 115 20.00 1.55 13.08
C LEU A 115 19.75 0.52 14.18
N LYS A 116 20.06 0.91 15.42
CA LYS A 116 19.77 0.10 16.61
C LYS A 116 18.29 -0.18 16.73
N GLY A 117 17.92 -1.29 17.37
CA GLY A 117 16.53 -1.72 17.52
C GLY A 117 15.95 -2.44 16.30
N TYR A 118 16.38 -2.10 15.08
CA TYR A 118 15.84 -2.69 13.84
C TYR A 118 16.74 -3.74 13.18
N GLY A 119 18.03 -3.75 13.50
CA GLY A 119 18.99 -4.66 12.84
C GLY A 119 19.30 -4.27 11.39
N ILE A 120 19.04 -3.02 11.02
CA ILE A 120 19.20 -2.50 9.65
C ILE A 120 20.57 -1.83 9.52
N HIS A 121 21.34 -2.26 8.53
CA HIS A 121 22.57 -1.58 8.13
C HIS A 121 22.23 -0.51 7.08
N LEU A 122 22.69 0.72 7.33
CA LEU A 122 22.51 1.84 6.43
C LEU A 122 23.59 1.76 5.34
N ARG A 123 23.19 1.66 4.07
CA ARG A 123 24.12 1.65 2.94
C ARG A 123 24.54 3.08 2.59
N GLY A 124 25.83 3.38 2.65
CA GLY A 124 26.40 4.70 2.32
C GLY A 124 26.18 5.78 3.38
N ASN A 125 26.28 7.05 3.00
CA ASN A 125 26.02 8.21 3.88
C ASN A 125 24.54 8.43 4.20
N SER A 126 23.68 7.46 3.90
CA SER A 126 22.25 7.54 4.18
C SER A 126 22.01 7.77 5.66
N SER A 127 21.56 8.98 5.97
CA SER A 127 21.21 9.37 7.32
C SER A 127 19.94 8.66 7.74
N THR A 128 19.74 8.48 9.03
CA THR A 128 18.50 7.92 9.58
C THR A 128 17.25 8.67 9.14
N SER A 129 17.35 9.98 8.89
CA SER A 129 16.27 10.79 8.29
C SER A 129 15.91 10.37 6.86
N SER A 130 16.86 9.84 6.08
CA SER A 130 16.57 9.36 4.72
C SER A 130 15.74 8.07 4.72
N ILE A 131 15.90 7.22 5.74
CA ILE A 131 15.09 6.00 5.90
C ILE A 131 13.70 6.34 6.43
N ALA A 132 13.59 7.27 7.38
CA ALA A 132 12.31 7.81 7.84
C ALA A 132 11.45 8.28 6.67
N LYS A 133 12.02 9.15 5.83
CA LYS A 133 11.37 9.62 4.59
C LYS A 133 11.06 8.51 3.59
N SER A 134 11.87 7.45 3.54
CA SER A 134 11.61 6.31 2.66
C SER A 134 10.39 5.51 3.14
N ALA A 135 10.29 5.23 4.43
CA ALA A 135 9.17 4.50 5.01
C ALA A 135 7.85 5.29 4.88
N GLU A 136 7.90 6.62 5.04
CA GLU A 136 6.76 7.51 4.78
C GLU A 136 6.31 7.43 3.32
N ARG A 137 7.25 7.52 2.36
CA ARG A 137 6.92 7.33 0.94
C ARG A 137 6.31 5.96 0.64
N ASP A 138 6.79 4.90 1.28
CA ASP A 138 6.25 3.56 1.06
C ASP A 138 4.79 3.46 1.54
N ALA A 139 4.45 4.11 2.66
CA ALA A 139 3.07 4.17 3.15
C ALA A 139 2.16 5.00 2.22
N GLU A 140 2.62 6.16 1.76
CA GLU A 140 1.89 6.98 0.77
C GLU A 140 1.66 6.21 -0.53
N VAL A 141 2.65 5.46 -1.01
CA VAL A 141 2.53 4.63 -2.21
C VAL A 141 1.49 3.53 -2.03
N VAL A 142 1.39 2.91 -0.84
CA VAL A 142 0.34 1.92 -0.56
C VAL A 142 -1.05 2.57 -0.60
N ALA A 143 -1.23 3.71 0.06
CA ALA A 143 -2.50 4.44 0.04
C ALA A 143 -2.89 4.88 -1.38
N LEU A 144 -1.92 5.36 -2.18
CA LEU A 144 -2.15 5.73 -3.57
C LEU A 144 -2.52 4.53 -4.45
N LYS A 145 -2.00 3.33 -4.17
CA LYS A 145 -2.39 2.12 -4.90
C LYS A 145 -3.84 1.73 -4.61
N GLU A 146 -4.28 1.85 -3.36
CA GLU A 146 -5.67 1.58 -2.98
C GLU A 146 -6.63 2.57 -3.65
N THR A 147 -6.30 3.87 -3.67
CA THR A 147 -7.13 4.87 -4.35
C THR A 147 -7.19 4.64 -5.86
N VAL A 148 -6.08 4.26 -6.49
CA VAL A 148 -6.05 3.90 -7.92
C VAL A 148 -6.90 2.67 -8.20
N ALA A 149 -6.88 1.66 -7.31
CA ALA A 149 -7.74 0.48 -7.46
C ALA A 149 -9.23 0.84 -7.39
N MET A 150 -9.63 1.66 -6.40
CA MET A 150 -11.00 2.16 -6.30
C MET A 150 -11.43 2.97 -7.52
N GLN A 151 -10.55 3.85 -8.02
CA GLN A 151 -10.83 4.63 -9.24
C GLN A 151 -10.97 3.74 -10.47
N ALA A 152 -10.15 2.68 -10.59
CA ALA A 152 -10.25 1.73 -11.69
C ALA A 152 -11.60 0.99 -11.69
N GLU A 153 -12.08 0.55 -10.52
CA GLU A 153 -13.41 -0.06 -10.40
C GLU A 153 -14.53 0.91 -10.76
N GLN A 154 -14.44 2.18 -10.32
CA GLN A 154 -15.43 3.19 -10.65
C GLN A 154 -15.47 3.50 -12.15
N ILE A 155 -14.31 3.57 -12.81
CA ILE A 155 -14.20 3.77 -14.27
C ILE A 155 -14.81 2.57 -15.00
N ALA A 156 -14.55 1.34 -14.55
CA ALA A 156 -15.14 0.13 -15.15
C ALA A 156 -16.67 0.15 -15.07
N SER A 157 -17.23 0.49 -13.91
CA SER A 157 -18.68 0.61 -13.73
C SER A 157 -19.29 1.70 -14.63
N GLN A 158 -18.64 2.87 -14.73
CA GLN A 158 -19.11 3.93 -15.63
C GLN A 158 -19.04 3.51 -17.11
N ALA A 159 -17.99 2.78 -17.51
CA ALA A 159 -17.86 2.28 -18.87
C ALA A 159 -18.98 1.30 -19.24
N GLU A 160 -19.36 0.40 -18.33
CA GLU A 160 -20.51 -0.49 -18.53
C GLU A 160 -21.83 0.26 -18.67
N GLN A 161 -22.05 1.31 -17.86
CA GLN A 161 -23.25 2.15 -17.98
C GLN A 161 -23.30 2.88 -19.32
N ILE A 162 -22.16 3.44 -19.78
CA ILE A 162 -22.08 4.10 -21.08
C ILE A 162 -22.35 3.11 -22.22
N ALA A 163 -21.81 1.89 -22.14
CA ALA A 163 -22.05 0.85 -23.14
C ALA A 163 -23.54 0.47 -23.21
N SER A 164 -24.17 0.23 -22.05
CA SER A 164 -25.60 -0.06 -21.96
C SER A 164 -26.46 1.07 -22.55
N GLN A 165 -26.10 2.33 -22.26
CA GLN A 165 -26.80 3.48 -22.81
C GLN A 165 -26.61 3.63 -24.32
N ALA A 166 -25.41 3.34 -24.83
CA ALA A 166 -25.13 3.34 -26.26
C ALA A 166 -25.94 2.28 -27.02
N GLU A 167 -26.07 1.07 -26.47
CA GLU A 167 -26.92 0.01 -27.03
C GLU A 167 -28.40 0.44 -27.09
N GLN A 168 -28.91 1.05 -26.02
CA GLN A 168 -30.29 1.57 -25.99
C GLN A 168 -30.51 2.66 -27.04
N MET A 169 -29.60 3.62 -27.17
CA MET A 169 -29.70 4.66 -28.20
C MET A 169 -29.66 4.07 -29.61
N ASN A 170 -28.83 3.05 -29.85
CA ASN A 170 -28.73 2.41 -31.16
C ASN A 170 -30.02 1.66 -31.51
N ALA A 171 -30.59 0.91 -30.56
CA ALA A 171 -31.89 0.24 -30.73
C ALA A 171 -33.01 1.25 -31.01
N GLN A 172 -33.01 2.40 -30.34
CA GLN A 172 -33.98 3.47 -30.58
C GLN A 172 -33.81 4.10 -31.97
N ALA A 173 -32.57 4.31 -32.42
CA ALA A 173 -32.27 4.81 -33.75
C ALA A 173 -32.73 3.85 -34.86
N GLU A 174 -32.52 2.55 -34.69
CA GLU A 174 -33.03 1.51 -35.60
C GLU A 174 -34.56 1.53 -35.69
N GLN A 175 -35.25 1.66 -34.55
CA GLN A 175 -36.71 1.76 -34.52
C GLN A 175 -37.22 3.01 -35.25
N MET A 176 -36.62 4.18 -35.01
CA MET A 176 -36.96 5.41 -35.74
C MET A 176 -36.76 5.24 -37.25
N ASN A 177 -35.65 4.64 -37.66
CA ASN A 177 -35.36 4.46 -39.09
C ASN A 177 -36.37 3.50 -39.75
N ALA A 178 -36.72 2.40 -39.07
CA ALA A 178 -37.76 1.49 -39.54
C ALA A 178 -39.14 2.16 -39.64
N GLN A 179 -39.47 3.06 -38.72
CA GLN A 179 -40.70 3.84 -38.78
C GLN A 179 -40.69 4.85 -39.94
N ALA A 180 -39.57 5.56 -40.15
CA ALA A 180 -39.39 6.50 -41.26
C ALA A 180 -39.52 5.82 -42.63
N GLN A 181 -38.98 4.60 -42.78
CA GLN A 181 -39.13 3.82 -44.00
C GLN A 181 -40.60 3.46 -44.26
N LYS A 182 -41.33 2.99 -43.23
CA LYS A 182 -42.76 2.68 -43.35
C LYS A 182 -43.59 3.90 -43.75
N THR A 183 -43.28 5.09 -43.21
CA THR A 183 -43.98 6.32 -43.60
C THR A 183 -43.69 6.70 -45.04
N ALA A 184 -42.44 6.60 -45.49
CA ALA A 184 -42.06 6.86 -46.88
C ALA A 184 -42.74 5.88 -47.86
N ASP A 185 -42.81 4.59 -47.50
CA ASP A 185 -43.47 3.57 -48.32
C ASP A 185 -45.00 3.83 -48.42
N LEU A 186 -45.63 4.26 -47.32
CA LEU A 186 -47.04 4.67 -47.32
C LEU A 186 -47.29 5.90 -48.19
N GLU A 187 -46.44 6.93 -48.09
CA GLU A 187 -46.51 8.12 -48.93
C GLU A 187 -46.37 7.77 -50.42
N ALA A 188 -45.42 6.88 -50.76
CA ALA A 188 -45.24 6.39 -52.11
C ALA A 188 -46.49 5.66 -52.65
N LEU A 189 -47.14 4.82 -51.83
CA LEU A 189 -48.37 4.12 -52.19
C LEU A 189 -49.53 5.11 -52.43
N VAL A 190 -49.66 6.13 -51.58
CA VAL A 190 -50.66 7.19 -51.73
C VAL A 190 -50.44 7.95 -53.05
N HIS A 191 -49.20 8.34 -53.35
CA HIS A 191 -48.87 9.00 -54.60
C HIS A 191 -49.16 8.12 -55.83
N GLN A 192 -48.88 6.82 -55.75
CA GLN A 192 -49.17 5.88 -56.83
C GLN A 192 -50.68 5.71 -57.07
N LEU A 193 -51.48 5.61 -56.00
CA LEU A 193 -52.94 5.55 -56.08
C LEU A 193 -53.53 6.84 -56.67
N PHE A 194 -53.03 8.00 -56.25
CA PHE A 194 -53.45 9.29 -56.80
C PHE A 194 -53.08 9.43 -58.29
N ALA A 195 -51.89 8.99 -58.70
CA ALA A 195 -51.47 9.01 -60.10
C ALA A 195 -52.34 8.11 -61.00
N ARG A 196 -52.80 6.96 -60.48
CA ARG A 196 -53.68 6.03 -61.21
C ARG A 196 -55.14 6.50 -61.29
N SER A 197 -55.55 7.40 -60.40
CA SER A 197 -56.91 7.95 -60.30
C SER A 197 -57.16 9.13 -61.25
N GLN A 198 -56.11 9.73 -61.82
CA GLN A 198 -56.29 10.84 -62.77
C GLN A 198 -56.79 10.32 -64.13
N PRO A 199 -57.98 10.73 -64.61
CA PRO A 199 -58.45 10.32 -65.92
C PRO A 199 -57.57 10.93 -67.00
N ALA A 200 -57.13 10.11 -67.97
CA ALA A 200 -56.42 10.56 -69.14
C ALA A 200 -57.26 11.63 -69.87
N GLY A 201 -56.87 12.89 -69.71
CA GLY A 201 -57.49 14.01 -70.40
C GLY A 201 -57.31 13.84 -71.90
N ILE A 202 -58.39 13.47 -72.58
CA ILE A 202 -58.49 13.55 -74.04
C ILE A 202 -58.52 15.04 -74.38
N PHE A 203 -57.40 15.55 -74.88
CA PHE A 203 -57.31 16.88 -75.50
C PHE A 203 -56.54 16.78 -76.82
N THR A 204 -57.29 16.78 -77.92
CA THR A 204 -56.94 17.38 -79.23
C THR A 204 -58.22 17.44 -80.07
N LYS A 205 -58.59 18.48 -80.81
CA LYS A 205 -58.13 19.85 -81.04
C LYS A 205 -59.31 20.57 -81.71
N GLY A 206 -59.50 21.85 -81.42
CA GLY A 206 -60.44 22.70 -82.15
C GLY A 206 -59.86 23.25 -83.46
N VAL A 207 -60.79 23.48 -84.39
CA VAL A 207 -60.76 24.27 -85.65
C VAL A 207 -59.90 23.72 -86.78
#